data_AF-A0A959QW30-F1
#
_entry.id   AF-A0A959QW30-F1
#
_cell.length_a   1.000
_cell.length_b   1.000
_cell.length_c   1.000
_cell.angle_alpha   90.00
_cell.angle_beta   90.00
_cell.angle_gamma   90.00
#
_symmetry.space_group_name_H-M   'P 1'
#
loop_
_entity.id
_entity.type
_entity.pdbx_description
1 polymer ?
#
loop_
_entity_poly.entity_id
_entity_poly.type
_entity_poly.pdbx_seq_one_letter_code
_entity_poly.pdbx_strand_id
1 'polypeptide(L)'
;MSELDNIWNSAGGNISPEKLTAYLEGRLSAEEQREVELLLSDEGLESDAVEGLREVEANEVNSIAEKINYRLQHDIRKQSNRRKKLFKDDKWGWLAILIVIILCVLGFWVFKSGL
;
A
#
# COMPACT_ATOMS: atom_id res chain seq x y z
N MET A 1 14.18 6.73 -5.55
CA MET A 1 14.92 5.59 -4.96
C MET A 1 15.13 5.74 -3.45
N SER A 2 15.21 6.96 -2.90
CA SER A 2 15.39 7.24 -1.46
C SER A 2 14.24 6.83 -0.52
N GLU A 3 13.00 6.70 -1.02
CA GLU A 3 11.87 6.30 -0.16
C GLU A 3 11.90 4.81 0.24
N LEU A 4 12.38 3.93 -0.65
CA LEU A 4 12.49 2.50 -0.35
C LEU A 4 13.55 2.23 0.72
N ASP A 5 14.63 3.00 0.66
CA ASP A 5 15.77 2.91 1.58
C ASP A 5 15.36 3.20 3.04
N ASN A 6 14.44 4.14 3.26
CA ASN A 6 13.95 4.50 4.60
C ASN A 6 13.03 3.44 5.22
N ILE A 7 12.33 2.63 4.41
CA ILE A 7 11.39 1.62 4.94
C ILE A 7 12.18 0.44 5.54
N TRP A 8 13.22 -0.02 4.86
CA TRP A 8 14.07 -1.12 5.32
C TRP A 8 14.96 -0.72 6.50
N ASN A 9 15.54 0.48 6.46
CA ASN A 9 16.42 0.97 7.54
C ASN A 9 15.66 1.24 8.86
N SER A 10 14.32 1.36 8.80
CA SER A 10 13.46 1.49 9.98
C SER A 10 12.98 0.16 10.56
N ALA A 11 13.16 -0.96 9.85
CA ALA A 11 12.63 -2.27 10.20
C ALA A 11 13.51 -3.08 11.17
N GLY A 12 14.70 -2.58 11.52
CA GLY A 12 15.46 -3.05 12.69
C GLY A 12 16.71 -3.89 12.43
N GLY A 13 16.97 -4.34 11.20
CA GLY A 13 18.13 -5.19 10.91
C GLY A 13 19.40 -4.41 10.61
N ASN A 14 20.51 -4.73 11.28
CA ASN A 14 21.84 -4.16 11.02
C ASN A 14 22.52 -4.78 9.76
N ILE A 15 21.76 -5.52 8.94
CA ILE A 15 22.24 -6.28 7.77
C ILE A 15 21.74 -5.61 6.49
N SER A 16 22.65 -5.35 5.54
CA SER A 16 22.26 -4.77 4.25
C SER A 16 21.53 -5.77 3.35
N PRO A 17 20.55 -5.33 2.53
CA PRO A 17 19.82 -6.17 1.59
C PRO A 17 20.72 -6.90 0.58
N GLU A 18 21.80 -6.26 0.16
CA GLU A 18 22.78 -6.84 -0.75
C GLU A 18 23.52 -8.01 -0.10
N LYS A 19 23.86 -7.90 1.20
CA LYS A 19 24.55 -8.94 1.95
C LYS A 19 23.63 -10.14 2.19
N LEU A 20 22.34 -9.91 2.47
CA LEU A 20 21.32 -10.98 2.55
C LEU A 20 21.11 -11.70 1.23
N THR A 21 21.07 -10.95 0.11
CA THR A 21 20.93 -11.55 -1.22
C THR A 21 22.12 -12.43 -1.55
N ALA A 22 23.35 -11.95 -1.29
CA ALA A 22 24.57 -12.73 -1.51
C ALA A 22 24.65 -13.99 -0.61
N TYR A 23 24.08 -13.93 0.60
CA TYR A 23 23.94 -15.08 1.51
C TYR A 23 23.01 -16.15 0.92
N LEU A 24 21.84 -15.74 0.40
CA LEU A 24 20.87 -16.65 -0.22
C LEU A 24 21.41 -17.28 -1.52
N GLU A 25 22.17 -16.52 -2.30
CA GLU A 25 22.78 -17.00 -3.54
C GLU A 25 24.04 -17.86 -3.30
N GLY A 26 24.50 -18.01 -2.05
CA GLY A 26 25.70 -18.78 -1.69
C GLY A 26 27.02 -18.16 -2.18
N ARG A 27 27.05 -16.84 -2.42
CA ARG A 27 28.22 -16.12 -2.96
C ARG A 27 29.16 -15.57 -1.88
N LEU A 28 28.78 -15.66 -0.62
CA LEU A 28 29.59 -15.23 0.53
C LEU A 28 30.65 -16.27 0.91
N SER A 29 31.80 -15.80 1.39
CA SER A 29 32.83 -16.67 1.97
C SER A 29 32.38 -17.28 3.31
N ALA A 30 33.04 -18.35 3.75
CA ALA A 30 32.66 -19.06 4.98
C ALA A 30 32.77 -18.19 6.26
N GLU A 31 33.65 -17.19 6.27
CA GLU A 31 33.74 -16.23 7.37
C GLU A 31 32.56 -15.24 7.36
N GLU A 32 32.20 -14.73 6.19
CA GLU A 32 31.08 -13.78 6.03
C GLU A 32 29.71 -14.45 6.27
N GLN A 33 29.54 -15.71 5.87
CA GLN A 33 28.33 -16.48 6.16
C GLN A 33 28.11 -16.63 7.67
N ARG A 34 29.17 -16.94 8.42
CA ARG A 34 29.10 -17.07 9.88
C ARG A 34 28.76 -15.74 10.55
N GLU A 35 29.30 -14.64 10.06
CA GLU A 35 28.96 -13.30 10.55
C GLU A 35 27.47 -12.99 10.35
N VAL A 36 26.92 -13.31 9.18
CA VAL A 36 25.49 -13.15 8.89
C VAL A 36 24.64 -14.04 9.79
N GLU A 37 25.03 -15.29 10.02
CA GLU A 37 24.33 -16.21 10.92
C GLU A 37 24.30 -15.71 12.37
N LEU A 38 25.37 -15.10 12.86
CA LEU A 38 25.43 -14.51 14.20
C LEU A 38 24.47 -13.31 14.32
N LEU A 39 24.42 -12.47 13.29
CA LEU A 39 23.52 -11.30 13.26
C LEU A 39 22.05 -11.74 13.20
N LEU A 40 21.71 -12.72 12.35
CA LEU A 40 20.36 -13.27 12.24
C LEU A 40 19.90 -14.02 13.50
N SER A 41 20.84 -14.56 14.28
CA SER A 41 20.52 -15.28 15.53
C SER A 41 20.16 -14.34 16.69
N ASP A 42 20.65 -13.10 16.67
CA ASP A 42 20.33 -12.10 17.69
C ASP A 42 18.92 -11.51 17.48
N GLU A 43 18.44 -11.54 16.23
CA GLU A 43 17.16 -11.01 15.80
C GLU A 43 16.16 -12.16 15.53
N GLY A 44 15.52 -12.69 16.58
CA GLY A 44 14.69 -13.92 16.51
C GLY A 44 13.53 -13.92 15.49
N LEU A 45 13.13 -12.77 14.93
CA LEU A 45 12.18 -12.70 13.81
C LEU A 45 12.89 -12.86 12.45
N GLU A 46 14.09 -12.30 12.30
CA GLU A 46 14.85 -12.36 11.05
C GLU A 46 15.30 -13.78 10.73
N SER A 47 15.67 -14.57 11.75
CA SER A 47 16.00 -15.99 11.59
C SER A 47 14.84 -16.77 10.95
N ASP A 48 13.62 -16.65 11.49
CA ASP A 48 12.41 -17.28 10.96
C ASP A 48 12.08 -16.77 9.54
N ALA A 49 12.28 -15.47 9.28
CA ALA A 49 12.04 -14.87 7.97
C ALA A 49 13.03 -15.35 6.90
N VAL A 50 14.31 -15.51 7.26
CA VAL A 50 15.35 -16.02 6.35
C VAL A 50 15.15 -17.50 6.05
N GLU A 51 14.71 -18.31 7.03
CA GLU A 51 14.37 -19.71 6.79
C GLU A 51 13.20 -19.85 5.80
N GLY A 52 12.14 -19.05 5.96
CA GLY A 52 11.05 -19.00 4.98
C GLY A 52 11.48 -18.48 3.60
N LEU A 53 12.46 -17.57 3.53
CA LEU A 53 12.99 -17.07 2.27
C LEU A 53 13.90 -18.08 1.56
N ARG A 54 14.59 -18.95 2.30
CA ARG A 54 15.40 -20.06 1.75
C ARG A 54 14.56 -21.14 1.08
N GLU A 55 13.31 -21.30 1.48
CA GLU A 55 12.36 -22.21 0.85
C GLU A 55 11.94 -21.73 -0.56
N VAL A 56 12.17 -20.45 -0.86
CA VAL A 56 11.90 -19.82 -2.16
C VAL A 56 13.17 -19.82 -3.01
N GLU A 57 13.05 -20.15 -4.30
CA GLU A 57 14.21 -20.09 -5.19
C GLU A 57 14.73 -18.65 -5.33
N ALA A 58 16.06 -18.45 -5.22
CA ALA A 58 16.70 -17.13 -5.23
C ALA A 58 16.44 -16.33 -6.52
N ASN A 59 16.22 -17.00 -7.65
CA ASN A 59 15.80 -16.41 -8.93
C ASN A 59 14.37 -15.83 -8.89
N GLU A 60 13.47 -16.42 -8.09
CA GLU A 60 12.06 -16.06 -8.00
C GLU A 60 11.82 -14.95 -6.98
N VAL A 61 12.70 -14.78 -5.99
CA VAL A 61 12.58 -13.76 -4.92
C VAL A 61 12.31 -12.36 -5.48
N ASN A 62 13.10 -11.94 -6.47
CA ASN A 62 12.93 -10.63 -7.12
C ASN A 62 11.58 -10.51 -7.83
N SER A 63 11.16 -11.56 -8.54
CA SER A 63 9.88 -11.58 -9.26
C SER A 63 8.67 -11.53 -8.30
N ILE A 64 8.80 -12.21 -7.14
CA ILE A 64 7.78 -12.24 -6.09
C ILE A 64 7.69 -10.87 -5.43
N ALA A 65 8.83 -10.24 -5.12
CA ALA A 65 8.87 -8.89 -4.56
C ALA A 65 8.22 -7.86 -5.50
N GLU A 66 8.53 -7.92 -6.80
CA GLU A 66 7.89 -7.05 -7.81
C GLU A 66 6.38 -7.25 -7.88
N LYS A 67 5.93 -8.51 -7.86
CA LYS A 67 4.50 -8.86 -7.91
C LYS A 67 3.75 -8.38 -6.66
N ILE A 68 4.37 -8.50 -5.48
CA ILE A 68 3.83 -7.98 -4.22
C ILE A 68 3.71 -6.46 -4.30
N ASN A 69 4.77 -5.75 -4.70
CA ASN A 69 4.76 -4.30 -4.82
C ASN A 69 3.67 -3.83 -5.80
N TYR A 70 3.56 -4.48 -6.96
CA TYR A 70 2.53 -4.18 -7.95
C TYR A 70 1.11 -4.35 -7.38
N ARG A 71 0.84 -5.47 -6.70
CA ARG A 71 -0.47 -5.76 -6.12
C ARG A 71 -0.83 -4.79 -4.99
N LEU A 72 0.13 -4.49 -4.11
CA LEU A 72 -0.07 -3.57 -3.00
C LEU A 72 -0.44 -2.18 -3.53
N GLN A 73 0.34 -1.66 -4.49
CA GLN A 73 0.04 -0.36 -5.11
C GLN A 73 -1.29 -0.37 -5.85
N HIS A 74 -1.62 -1.46 -6.54
CA HIS A 74 -2.89 -1.62 -7.23
C HIS A 74 -4.06 -1.56 -6.25
N ASP A 75 -4.00 -2.30 -5.14
CA ASP A 75 -5.08 -2.37 -4.16
C ASP A 75 -5.27 -1.06 -3.40
N ILE A 76 -4.18 -0.37 -3.04
CA ILE A 76 -4.23 0.96 -2.44
C ILE A 76 -4.89 1.96 -3.41
N ARG A 77 -4.49 1.97 -4.68
CA ARG A 77 -5.09 2.85 -5.70
C ARG A 77 -6.56 2.52 -5.96
N LYS A 78 -6.92 1.24 -5.97
CA LYS A 78 -8.29 0.76 -6.14
C LYS A 78 -9.18 1.16 -4.96
N GLN A 79 -8.68 1.08 -3.73
CA GLN A 79 -9.39 1.55 -2.54
C GLN A 79 -9.59 3.08 -2.56
N SER A 80 -8.58 3.84 -2.97
CA SER A 80 -8.67 5.30 -3.15
C SER A 80 -9.74 5.68 -4.20
N ASN A 81 -9.76 4.98 -5.34
CA ASN A 81 -10.75 5.22 -6.39
C ASN A 81 -12.18 4.81 -5.97
N ARG A 82 -12.35 3.77 -5.15
CA ARG A 82 -13.67 3.40 -4.60
C ARG A 82 -14.25 4.50 -3.72
N ARG A 83 -13.44 5.11 -2.84
CA ARG A 83 -13.88 6.23 -1.99
C ARG A 83 -14.28 7.47 -2.78
N LYS A 84 -13.58 7.77 -3.88
CA LYS A 84 -13.90 8.90 -4.76
C LYS A 84 -15.17 8.70 -5.60
N LYS A 85 -15.60 7.45 -5.82
CA LYS A 85 -16.80 7.14 -6.63
C LYS A 85 -18.11 7.29 -5.86
N LEU A 86 -18.07 7.22 -4.52
CA LEU A 86 -19.25 7.39 -3.65
C LEU A 86 -19.81 8.82 -3.70
N PHE A 87 -18.96 9.82 -3.92
CA PHE A 87 -19.36 11.24 -3.95
C PHE A 87 -19.71 11.77 -5.34
N LYS A 88 -19.74 10.91 -6.36
CA LYS A 88 -19.67 11.38 -7.75
C LYS A 88 -20.98 11.45 -8.51
N ASP A 89 -22.13 11.14 -7.92
CA ASP A 89 -23.38 11.19 -8.70
C ASP A 89 -24.67 11.29 -7.87
N ASP A 90 -24.76 12.24 -6.94
CA ASP A 90 -26.01 12.47 -6.20
C ASP A 90 -27.00 13.37 -7.00
N LYS A 91 -27.36 12.92 -8.20
CA LYS A 91 -28.29 13.61 -9.11
C LYS A 91 -29.66 13.83 -8.46
N TRP A 92 -30.05 12.95 -7.54
CA TRP A 92 -31.30 13.02 -6.79
C TRP A 92 -31.30 14.17 -5.79
N GLY A 93 -30.17 14.44 -5.12
CA GLY A 93 -30.03 15.61 -4.23
C GLY A 93 -30.24 16.93 -4.98
N TRP A 94 -29.69 17.06 -6.19
CA TRP A 94 -29.86 18.26 -7.00
C TRP A 94 -31.31 18.44 -7.48
N LEU A 95 -31.99 17.34 -7.84
CA LEU A 95 -33.40 17.35 -8.22
C LEU A 95 -34.31 17.79 -7.06
N ALA A 96 -34.05 17.30 -5.83
CA ALA A 96 -34.81 17.70 -4.65
C ALA A 96 -34.69 19.21 -4.37
N ILE A 97 -33.47 19.75 -4.49
CA ILE A 97 -33.21 21.18 -4.33
C ILE A 97 -33.98 22.01 -5.37
N LEU A 98 -33.98 21.58 -6.64
CA LEU A 98 -34.73 22.23 -7.71
C LEU A 98 -36.23 22.30 -7.40
N ILE A 99 -36.82 21.19 -6.93
CA ILE A 99 -38.24 21.11 -6.57
C ILE A 99 -38.58 22.08 -5.44
N VAL A 100 -37.74 22.16 -4.41
CA VAL A 100 -37.95 23.08 -3.28
C VAL A 100 -37.91 24.54 -3.75
N ILE A 101 -36.97 24.89 -4.63
CA ILE A 101 -36.89 26.25 -5.21
C ILE A 101 -38.15 26.57 -6.01
N ILE A 102 -38.63 25.63 -6.84
CA ILE A 102 -39.87 25.81 -7.62
C ILE A 102 -41.06 26.02 -6.68
N LEU A 103 -41.18 25.24 -5.60
CA LEU A 103 -42.23 25.40 -4.59
C LEU A 103 -42.19 26.79 -3.92
N CYS A 104 -41.00 27.29 -3.59
CA CYS A 104 -40.85 28.64 -3.02
C CYS A 104 -41.30 29.73 -4.01
N VAL A 105 -40.94 29.61 -5.29
CA VAL A 105 -41.33 30.57 -6.34
C VAL A 105 -42.84 30.53 -6.57
N LEU A 106 -43.43 29.34 -6.66
CA LEU A 106 -44.89 29.19 -6.81
C LEU A 106 -45.64 29.73 -5.61
N GLY A 107 -45.18 29.44 -4.39
CA GLY A 107 -45.73 30.00 -3.16
C GLY A 107 -45.72 31.52 -3.19
N PHE A 108 -44.56 32.12 -3.50
CA PHE A 108 -44.43 33.58 -3.63
C PHE A 108 -45.39 34.16 -4.69
N TRP A 109 -45.55 33.49 -5.83
CA TRP A 109 -46.44 33.96 -6.89
C TRP A 109 -47.92 33.92 -6.48
N VAL A 110 -48.34 32.87 -5.77
CA VAL A 110 -49.70 32.77 -5.21
C VAL A 110 -49.96 33.87 -4.18
N PHE A 111 -49.01 34.12 -3.25
CA PHE A 111 -49.14 35.21 -2.28
C PHE A 111 -49.17 36.59 -2.93
N LYS A 112 -48.42 36.78 -4.03
CA LYS A 112 -48.35 38.05 -4.77
C LYS A 112 -49.57 38.29 -5.67
N SER A 113 -50.14 37.24 -6.26
CA SER A 113 -51.29 37.31 -7.18
C SER A 113 -52.64 37.25 -6.48
N GLY A 114 -52.68 36.81 -5.22
CA GLY A 114 -53.88 36.77 -4.37
C GLY A 114 -54.09 38.02 -3.51
N LEU A 115 -53.30 39.09 -3.70
CA LEU A 115 -53.47 40.40 -3.08
C LEU A 115 -53.84 41.45 -4.13
#